data_AF-A0AAF0ZK86-F1
#
_entry.id   AF-A0AAF0ZK86-F1
#
_cell.length_a   1.000
_cell.length_b   1.000
_cell.length_c   1.000
_cell.angle_alpha   90.00
_cell.angle_beta   90.00
_cell.angle_gamma   90.00
#
_symmetry.space_group_name_H-M   'P 1'
#
loop_
_entity.id
_entity.type
_entity.pdbx_description
1 polymer ?
#
loop_
_entity_poly.entity_id
_entity_poly.type
_entity_poly.pdbx_seq_one_letter_code
_entity_poly.pdbx_strand_id
1 'polypeptide(L)'
;MGGDPTPPIDYVEEVVEMELRMMLNQRTKFHSLFLEKYVPPTLRDRKKDEFMALEQENMIVSTYEAKLHTLSRYPTQLVSSEDQLIRQRFGF
;
A
#
# COMPACT_ATOMS: atom_id res chain seq x y z
N MET A 1 -36.04 -37.37 -16.12
CA MET A 1 -36.14 -35.93 -15.79
C MET A 1 -35.16 -35.71 -14.64
N GLY A 2 -33.84 -35.70 -14.91
CA GLY A 2 -33.14 -34.48 -15.28
C GLY A 2 -32.68 -33.78 -14.00
N GLY A 3 -31.79 -34.42 -13.23
CA GLY A 3 -31.16 -33.76 -12.09
C GLY A 3 -30.15 -32.77 -12.65
N ASP A 4 -30.33 -31.48 -12.36
CA ASP A 4 -29.37 -30.48 -12.74
C ASP A 4 -27.99 -30.88 -12.16
N PRO A 5 -26.94 -30.92 -12.98
CA PRO A 5 -25.61 -31.14 -12.46
C PRO A 5 -25.27 -29.95 -11.57
N THR A 6 -25.17 -30.20 -10.26
CA THR A 6 -24.59 -29.24 -9.33
C THR A 6 -23.20 -28.88 -9.86
N PRO A 7 -22.91 -27.59 -10.14
CA PRO A 7 -21.63 -27.19 -10.71
C PRO A 7 -20.46 -27.66 -9.82
N PRO A 8 -19.36 -28.19 -10.37
CA PRO A 8 -18.19 -28.54 -9.58
C PRO A 8 -17.69 -27.31 -8.81
N ILE A 9 -17.39 -27.48 -7.52
CA ILE A 9 -17.03 -26.41 -6.57
C ILE A 9 -15.87 -25.53 -7.07
N ASP A 10 -14.95 -26.12 -7.84
CA ASP A 10 -13.81 -25.48 -8.52
C ASP A 10 -14.22 -24.29 -9.40
N TYR A 11 -15.31 -24.40 -10.17
CA TYR A 11 -15.80 -23.30 -11.02
C TYR A 11 -16.26 -22.08 -10.20
N VAL A 12 -16.74 -22.29 -8.98
CA VAL A 12 -17.24 -21.22 -8.13
C VAL A 12 -16.07 -20.46 -7.50
N GLU A 13 -15.00 -21.16 -7.13
CA GLU A 13 -13.80 -20.57 -6.56
C GLU A 13 -13.00 -19.79 -7.61
N GLU A 14 -12.85 -20.31 -8.84
CA GLU A 14 -12.17 -19.62 -9.94
C GLU A 14 -12.92 -18.34 -10.39
N VAL A 15 -14.26 -18.38 -10.43
CA VAL A 15 -15.08 -17.21 -10.76
C VAL A 15 -14.96 -16.13 -9.69
N VAL A 16 -15.02 -16.50 -8.40
CA VAL A 16 -14.83 -15.57 -7.28
C VAL A 16 -13.41 -14.98 -7.30
N GLU A 17 -12.40 -15.79 -7.62
CA GLU A 17 -11.03 -15.31 -7.80
C GLU A 17 -10.91 -14.35 -9.00
N MET A 18 -11.55 -14.63 -10.12
CA MET A 18 -11.57 -13.74 -11.29
C MET A 18 -12.25 -12.41 -10.96
N GLU A 19 -13.40 -12.44 -10.28
CA GLU A 19 -14.10 -11.23 -9.82
C GLU A 19 -13.24 -10.44 -8.84
N LEU A 20 -12.60 -11.11 -7.88
CA LEU A 20 -11.68 -10.49 -6.94
C LEU A 20 -10.48 -9.86 -7.66
N ARG A 21 -9.87 -10.56 -8.62
CA ARG A 21 -8.78 -10.03 -9.45
C ARG A 21 -9.24 -8.83 -10.29
N MET A 22 -10.44 -8.86 -10.84
CA MET A 22 -11.01 -7.77 -11.62
C MET A 22 -11.27 -6.53 -10.74
N MET A 23 -11.81 -6.73 -9.54
CA MET A 23 -12.03 -5.69 -8.53
C MET A 23 -10.70 -5.09 -8.03
N LEU A 24 -9.71 -5.95 -7.77
CA LEU A 24 -8.36 -5.53 -7.36
C LEU A 24 -7.69 -4.72 -8.47
N ASN A 25 -7.82 -5.13 -9.74
CA ASN A 25 -7.26 -4.43 -10.89
C ASN A 25 -7.86 -3.03 -11.09
N GLN A 26 -9.16 -2.86 -10.88
CA GLN A 26 -9.80 -1.54 -10.95
C GLN A 26 -9.30 -0.61 -9.84
N ARG A 27 -9.20 -1.13 -8.61
CA ARG A 27 -8.68 -0.40 -7.46
C ARG A 27 -7.22 0.02 -7.66
N THR A 28 -6.35 -0.89 -8.08
CA THR A 28 -4.92 -0.61 -8.30
C THR A 28 -4.72 0.36 -9.45
N LYS A 29 -5.47 0.21 -10.55
CA LYS A 29 -5.44 1.14 -11.69
C LYS A 29 -5.89 2.54 -11.30
N PHE A 30 -7.01 2.66 -10.58
CA PHE A 30 -7.46 3.96 -10.07
C PHE A 30 -6.43 4.59 -9.15
N HIS A 31 -5.92 3.82 -8.18
CA HIS A 31 -4.92 4.29 -7.22
C HIS A 31 -3.65 4.79 -7.93
N SER A 32 -3.14 4.04 -8.91
CA SER A 32 -1.97 4.44 -9.70
C SER A 32 -2.20 5.74 -10.46
N LEU A 33 -3.31 5.85 -11.21
CA LEU A 33 -3.63 7.04 -11.99
C LEU A 33 -3.87 8.27 -11.09
N PHE A 34 -4.49 8.04 -9.94
CA PHE A 34 -4.73 9.07 -8.95
C PHE A 34 -3.41 9.60 -8.36
N LEU A 35 -2.51 8.70 -7.95
CA LEU A 35 -1.21 9.09 -7.42
C LEU A 35 -0.36 9.79 -8.48
N GLU A 36 -0.34 9.30 -9.72
CA GLU A 36 0.39 9.93 -10.81
C GLU A 36 -0.09 11.37 -11.07
N LYS A 37 -1.41 11.59 -11.07
CA LYS A 37 -2.00 12.90 -11.37
C LYS A 37 -1.96 13.89 -10.22
N TYR A 38 -2.15 13.43 -8.98
CA TYR A 38 -2.39 14.31 -7.83
C TYR A 38 -1.27 14.26 -6.79
N VAL A 39 -0.38 13.26 -6.83
CA VAL A 39 0.70 13.08 -5.85
C VAL A 39 2.04 12.93 -6.59
N PRO A 40 2.61 14.04 -7.10
CA PRO A 40 3.83 13.99 -7.91
C PRO A 40 4.97 13.31 -7.14
N PRO A 41 5.89 12.61 -7.84
CA PRO A 41 7.00 11.89 -7.20
C PRO A 41 7.81 12.75 -6.23
N THR A 42 8.09 14.00 -6.60
CA THR A 42 8.83 14.97 -5.77
C THR A 42 8.14 15.27 -4.43
N LEU A 43 6.81 15.26 -4.40
CA LEU A 43 6.05 15.43 -3.16
C LEU A 43 6.16 14.19 -2.27
N ARG A 44 6.16 12.99 -2.87
CA ARG A 44 6.34 11.73 -2.12
C ARG A 44 7.74 11.64 -1.52
N ASP A 45 8.76 11.98 -2.30
CA ASP A 45 10.15 11.99 -1.84
C ASP A 45 10.34 12.98 -0.70
N ARG A 46 9.81 14.21 -0.84
CA ARG A 46 9.82 15.19 0.25
C ARG A 46 9.10 14.69 1.50
N LYS A 47 7.94 14.02 1.37
CA LYS A 47 7.21 13.47 2.53
C LYS A 47 7.95 12.31 3.19
N LYS A 48 8.70 11.53 2.40
CA LYS A 48 9.62 10.51 2.92
C LYS A 48 10.77 11.15 3.70
N ASP A 49 11.39 12.19 3.17
CA ASP A 49 12.46 12.91 3.88
C ASP A 49 11.95 13.53 5.19
N GLU A 50 10.75 14.14 5.16
CA GLU A 50 10.07 14.66 6.36
C GLU A 50 9.78 13.55 7.39
N PHE A 51 9.44 12.33 6.96
CA PHE A 51 9.24 11.20 7.86
C PHE A 51 10.57 10.71 8.47
N MET A 52 11.62 10.59 7.66
CA MET A 52 12.94 10.11 8.10
C MET A 52 13.63 11.10 9.03
N ALA A 53 13.39 12.40 8.85
CA ALA A 53 13.88 13.46 9.73
C ALA A 53 12.94 13.75 10.92
N LEU A 54 11.81 13.03 11.06
CA LEU A 54 10.86 13.29 12.15
C LEU A 54 11.43 12.76 13.47
N GLU A 55 11.92 13.66 14.29
CA GLU A 55 12.24 13.39 15.70
C GLU A 55 11.17 14.00 16.61
N GLN A 56 10.98 13.42 17.81
CA GLN A 56 10.00 13.94 18.75
C GLN A 56 10.36 15.33 19.27
N GLU A 57 11.66 15.60 19.48
CA GLU A 57 12.18 16.85 20.02
C GLU A 57 11.36 17.36 21.23
N ASN A 58 10.86 18.59 21.17
CA ASN A 58 10.03 19.25 22.18
C ASN A 58 8.52 19.05 21.95
N MET A 59 8.10 18.17 21.02
CA MET A 59 6.69 17.88 20.80
C MET A 59 6.14 16.97 21.89
N ILE A 60 4.91 17.27 22.34
CA ILE A 60 4.15 16.32 23.16
C ILE A 60 3.84 15.06 22.35
N VAL A 61 3.82 13.91 23.03
CA VAL A 61 3.71 12.58 22.42
C VAL A 61 2.54 12.48 21.44
N SER A 62 1.38 13.05 21.78
CA SER A 62 0.19 13.03 20.92
C SER A 62 0.37 13.79 19.60
N THR A 63 1.10 14.91 19.62
CA THR A 63 1.40 15.70 18.42
C THR A 63 2.40 14.98 17.53
N TYR A 64 3.41 14.35 18.14
CA TYR A 64 4.37 13.52 17.42
C TYR A 64 3.68 12.30 16.78
N GLU A 65 2.83 11.59 17.53
CA GLU A 65 2.05 10.46 17.05
C GLU A 65 1.16 10.82 15.86
N ALA A 66 0.44 11.95 15.94
CA ALA A 66 -0.40 12.42 14.85
C ALA A 66 0.41 12.74 13.57
N LYS A 67 1.60 13.32 13.72
CA LYS A 67 2.52 13.59 12.59
C LYS A 67 3.07 12.29 12.00
N LEU A 68 3.51 11.36 12.86
CA LEU A 68 4.00 10.05 12.47
C LEU A 68 2.92 9.29 11.67
N HIS A 69 1.70 9.24 12.17
CA HIS A 69 0.57 8.55 11.52
C HIS A 69 0.13 9.21 10.20
N THR A 70 0.33 10.52 10.07
CA THR A 70 0.06 11.23 8.81
C THR A 70 1.13 10.93 7.78
N LEU A 71 2.40 11.00 8.19
CA LEU A 71 3.54 10.78 7.32
C LEU A 71 3.72 9.30 6.96
N SER A 72 3.28 8.36 7.80
CA SER A 72 3.27 6.91 7.53
C SER A 72 2.26 6.46 6.47
N ARG A 73 1.45 7.38 5.92
CA ARG A 73 0.54 7.11 4.78
C ARG A 73 1.20 7.28 3.41
N TYR A 74 2.29 8.03 3.36
CA TYR A 74 3.07 8.26 2.14
C TYR A 74 4.03 7.13 1.74
N PRO A 75 4.48 6.21 2.63
CA PRO A 75 5.30 5.10 2.26
C PRO A 75 4.46 3.83 2.07
N THR A 76 3.78 3.72 0.92
CA THR A 76 3.45 2.39 0.38
C THR A 76 4.66 1.73 -0.30
N GLN A 77 5.81 2.43 -0.36
CA GLN A 77 7.06 1.98 -1.00
C GLN A 77 8.21 1.66 -0.03
N LEU A 78 8.07 1.85 1.29
CA LEU A 78 9.14 1.51 2.25
C LEU A 78 9.07 0.07 2.77
N VAL A 79 7.99 -0.66 2.51
CA VAL A 79 7.80 -2.06 2.96
C VAL A 79 7.43 -2.96 1.78
N SER A 80 8.07 -2.74 0.63
CA SER A 80 7.99 -3.69 -0.51
C SER A 80 9.28 -4.49 -0.71
N SER A 81 10.30 -4.28 0.12
CA SER A 81 11.46 -5.15 0.12
C SER A 81 12.10 -5.07 1.50
N GLU A 82 11.95 -6.15 2.25
CA GLU A 82 12.73 -6.42 3.46
C GLU A 82 14.24 -6.19 3.20
N ASP A 83 14.69 -6.37 1.94
CA ASP A 83 16.06 -6.12 1.50
C ASP A 83 16.49 -4.65 1.55
N GLN A 84 15.59 -3.67 1.40
CA GLN A 84 15.96 -2.25 1.53
C GLN A 84 16.19 -1.84 2.98
N LEU A 85 15.45 -2.42 3.92
CA LEU A 85 15.67 -2.19 5.35
C LEU A 85 16.97 -2.84 5.82
N ILE A 86 17.34 -4.00 5.27
CA ILE A 86 18.62 -4.67 5.55
C ILE A 86 19.79 -3.84 4.99
N ARG A 87 19.69 -3.30 3.77
CA ARG A 87 20.72 -2.43 3.19
C ARG A 87 20.93 -1.15 4.00
N GLN A 88 19.84 -0.51 4.43
CA GLN A 88 19.91 0.71 5.21
C GLN A 88 20.44 0.48 6.63
N ARG A 89 20.18 -0.69 7.22
CA ARG A 89 20.63 -1.04 8.59
C ARG A 89 22.06 -1.58 8.66
N PHE A 90 22.62 -2.09 7.56
CA PHE A 90 23.95 -2.71 7.55
C PHE A 90 24.98 -2.10 6.60
N GLY A 91 24.65 -1.03 5.86
CA GLY A 91 25.65 -0.22 5.16
C GLY A 91 26.58 -1.01 4.24
N PHE A 92 26.09 -1.35 3.05
CA PHE A 92 26.92 -1.73 1.89
C PHE A 92 26.71 -0.73 0.77
#